data_AF-A0A317ZBE0-F1
#
_entry.id   AF-A0A317ZBE0-F1
#
_cell.length_a   1.000
_cell.length_b   1.000
_cell.length_c   1.000
_cell.angle_alpha   90.00
_cell.angle_beta   90.00
_cell.angle_gamma   90.00
#
_symmetry.space_group_name_H-M   'P 1'
#
loop_
_entity.id
_entity.type
_entity.pdbx_description
1 polymer ?
#
loop_
_entity_poly.entity_id
_entity_poly.type
_entity_poly.pdbx_seq_one_letter_code
_entity_poly.pdbx_strand_id
1 'polypeptide(L)' 'MTQNNPTNRFYNEDFPKQYQPYPGIQNQMTPVPDCGE' A
#
# COMPACT_ATOMS: atom_id res chain seq x y z
N MET A 1 24.71 5.66 1.26
CA MET A 1 23.57 5.98 0.36
C MET A 1 22.69 4.75 0.35
N THR A 2 21.45 4.90 0.83
CA THR A 2 20.49 3.85 1.21
C THR A 2 20.22 2.87 0.07
N GLN A 3 20.94 1.77 0.09
CA GLN A 3 20.86 0.66 -0.85
C GLN A 3 19.57 -0.12 -0.57
N ASN A 4 18.49 0.16 -1.31
CA ASN A 4 17.23 -0.62 -1.41
C ASN A 4 16.99 -1.64 -0.31
N ASN A 5 16.88 -1.19 0.94
CA ASN A 5 16.70 -2.13 2.04
C ASN A 5 15.29 -2.74 1.88
N PRO A 6 15.16 -4.06 1.71
CA PRO A 6 13.85 -4.68 1.48
C PRO A 6 12.87 -4.43 2.63
N THR A 7 13.35 -4.12 3.84
CA THR A 7 12.49 -3.85 5.01
C THR A 7 11.77 -2.50 4.95
N ASN A 8 12.21 -1.57 4.10
CA ASN A 8 11.58 -0.26 3.92
C ASN A 8 11.37 0.11 2.44
N ARG A 9 11.38 -0.90 1.56
CA ARG A 9 11.17 -0.74 0.12
C ARG A 9 9.72 -0.42 -0.26
N PHE A 10 8.77 -0.89 0.53
CA PHE A 10 7.33 -0.67 0.35
C PHE A 10 6.76 0.08 1.55
N TYR A 11 5.52 0.58 1.42
CA TYR A 11 4.82 1.25 2.50
C TYR A 11 4.79 0.38 3.76
N ASN A 12 5.32 0.91 4.85
CA ASN A 12 5.52 0.20 6.12
C ASN A 12 5.03 1.00 7.33
N GLU A 13 4.23 2.04 7.09
CA GLU A 13 3.56 2.82 8.13
C GLU A 13 2.17 2.23 8.44
N ASP A 14 1.48 2.83 9.41
CA ASP A 14 0.14 2.40 9.79
C ASP A 14 -0.87 2.63 8.67
N PHE A 15 -1.76 1.65 8.43
CA PHE A 15 -2.85 1.81 7.45
C PHE A 15 -4.06 2.51 8.09
N PRO A 16 -4.64 3.53 7.43
CA PRO A 16 -5.86 4.14 7.90
C PRO A 16 -7.03 3.15 7.81
N LYS A 17 -8.03 3.31 8.69
CA LYS A 17 -9.30 2.60 8.57
C LYS A 17 -9.97 2.99 7.25
N GLN A 18 -10.18 2.01 6.37
CA GLN A 18 -10.65 2.23 5.00
C GLN A 18 -11.71 1.18 4.62
N TYR A 19 -12.95 1.39 5.05
CA TYR A 19 -14.06 0.48 4.77
C TYR A 19 -14.50 0.56 3.31
N GLN A 20 -14.74 -0.58 2.67
CA GLN A 20 -15.32 -0.67 1.33
C GLN A 20 -16.33 -1.83 1.28
N PRO A 21 -17.42 -1.71 0.50
CA PRO A 21 -18.32 -2.82 0.26
C PRO A 21 -17.61 -3.92 -0.56
N TYR A 22 -17.84 -5.19 -0.23
CA TYR A 22 -17.29 -6.32 -0.99
C TYR A 22 -17.73 -6.23 -2.47
N PRO A 23 -16.84 -6.43 -3.47
CA PRO A 23 -15.45 -6.93 -3.36
C PRO A 23 -14.36 -5.88 -3.09
N GLY A 24 -14.71 -4.61 -2.94
CA GLY A 24 -13.76 -3.49 -2.82
C GLY A 24 -13.14 -3.09 -4.16
N ILE A 25 -12.56 -1.89 -4.22
CA ILE A 25 -11.88 -1.34 -5.40
C ILE A 25 -10.49 -0.85 -4.97
N GLN A 26 -9.44 -1.52 -5.46
CA GLN A 26 -8.06 -1.25 -5.03
C GLN A 26 -7.60 0.19 -5.27
N ASN A 27 -8.10 0.82 -6.35
CA ASN A 27 -7.75 2.20 -6.69
C ASN A 27 -8.41 3.24 -5.76
N GLN A 28 -9.25 2.79 -4.81
CA GLN A 28 -9.88 3.61 -3.78
C GLN A 28 -9.27 3.36 -2.39
N MET A 29 -8.20 2.56 -2.29
CA MET A 29 -7.46 2.33 -1.06
C MET A 29 -6.41 3.42 -0.82
N THR A 30 -5.99 3.57 0.44
CA THR A 30 -4.91 4.50 0.82
C THR A 30 -3.86 3.76 1.66
N PRO A 31 -2.62 3.62 1.18
CA PRO A 31 -2.15 3.92 -0.19
C PRO A 31 -2.76 2.96 -1.23
N VAL A 32 -2.75 3.37 -2.50
CA VAL A 32 -3.10 2.47 -3.62
C VAL A 32 -2.01 1.39 -3.72
N PRO A 33 -2.37 0.10 -3.83
CA PRO A 33 -1.40 -0.98 -3.93
C PRO A 33 -0.49 -0.85 -5.16
N ASP A 34 0.80 -1.06 -4.94
CA ASP A 34 1.79 -1.25 -6.00
C ASP A 34 1.70 -2.71 -6.49
N CYS A 35 1.27 -2.91 -7.74
CA CYS A 35 1.15 -4.23 -8.36
C CYS A 35 2.22 -4.46 -9.44
N GLY A 36 3.26 -3.61 -9.50
CA GLY A 36 4.37 -3.71 -10.44
C GLY A 36 4.07 -3.18 -11.84
N GLU A 37 3.11 -2.26 -11.97
CA GLU A 37 2.83 -1.49 -13.20
C GLU A 37 4.01 -0.64 -13.70
#